data_AF-A0A2V6F7J9-F1
#
_entry.id   AF-A0A2V6F7J9-F1
#
_cell.length_a   1.000
_cell.length_b   1.000
_cell.length_c   1.000
_cell.angle_alpha   90.00
_cell.angle_beta   90.00
_cell.angle_gamma   90.00
#
_symmetry.space_group_name_H-M   'P 1'
#
loop_
_entity.id
_entity.type
_entity.pdbx_description
1 polymer ?
#
loop_
_entity_poly.entity_id
_entity_poly.type
_entity_poly.pdbx_seq_one_letter_code
_entity_poly.pdbx_strand_id
1 'polypeptide(L)'
;MLPAFDMPTTGLNPWDVSVDMAPKLEPFGLTVPMWFCPVRPWEFRDADKWFRARNQGRGIGTVADLNRYLTYRFGNFALLEHDWWVPRTLDKNPNKLFPSPGLPGTVTRTKDGWPRRLEDPVASIQPIITDLTAAEGMRVTNIAKAYGGHSRGNFIESVNAAYADGRVETIPRKRMEWQHSGNWTTYY
;
A
#
# COMPACT_ATOMS: atom_id res chain seq x y z
N MET A 1 -12.44 -7.63 11.88
CA MET A 1 -12.27 -6.32 11.21
C MET A 1 -10.88 -6.29 10.63
N LEU A 2 -10.72 -5.83 9.39
CA LEU A 2 -9.40 -5.72 8.77
C LEU A 2 -8.59 -4.56 9.41
N PRO A 3 -7.25 -4.59 9.38
CA PRO A 3 -6.43 -3.53 9.96
C PRO A 3 -6.68 -2.17 9.29
N ALA A 4 -7.26 -1.24 10.05
CA ALA A 4 -7.59 0.11 9.57
C ALA A 4 -7.34 1.11 10.70
N PHE A 5 -6.13 1.66 10.73
CA PHE A 5 -5.73 2.63 11.73
C PHE A 5 -5.92 4.05 11.22
N ASP A 6 -6.47 4.92 12.08
CA ASP A 6 -6.63 6.35 11.79
C ASP A 6 -5.28 7.01 11.49
N MET A 7 -5.29 8.01 10.61
CA MET A 7 -4.11 8.77 10.21
C MET A 7 -4.48 10.20 9.79
N PRO A 8 -3.54 11.15 9.77
CA PRO A 8 -3.82 12.48 9.22
C PRO A 8 -4.16 12.40 7.73
N THR A 9 -4.89 13.39 7.22
CA THR A 9 -5.04 13.58 5.77
C THR A 9 -3.67 13.85 5.14
N THR A 10 -3.30 13.08 4.11
CA THR A 10 -2.04 13.18 3.36
C THR A 10 -2.31 13.55 1.90
N GLY A 11 -1.44 13.11 0.98
CA GLY A 11 -1.68 13.15 -0.47
C GLY A 11 -2.75 12.19 -0.96
N LEU A 12 -3.45 11.44 -0.10
CA LEU A 12 -4.47 10.46 -0.51
C LEU A 12 -3.87 9.40 -1.45
N ASN A 13 -2.70 8.89 -1.09
CA ASN A 13 -2.05 7.78 -1.77
C ASN A 13 -2.30 6.49 -0.97
N PRO A 14 -2.66 5.37 -1.62
CA PRO A 14 -2.94 4.12 -0.92
C PRO A 14 -1.74 3.55 -0.14
N TRP A 15 -0.50 3.87 -0.54
CA TRP A 15 0.72 3.54 0.23
C TRP A 15 0.89 4.35 1.53
N ASP A 16 0.14 5.45 1.73
CA ASP A 16 0.26 6.31 2.91
C ASP A 16 -0.56 5.66 4.04
N VAL A 17 0.07 5.17 5.10
CA VAL A 17 -0.64 4.51 6.23
C VAL A 17 -0.31 5.18 7.56
N SER A 18 -1.07 4.82 8.60
CA SER A 18 -0.79 5.29 9.97
C SER A 18 0.60 4.87 10.42
N VAL A 19 1.26 5.71 11.21
CA VAL A 19 2.53 5.37 11.90
C VAL A 19 2.40 4.18 12.87
N ASP A 20 1.16 3.85 13.24
CA ASP A 20 0.83 2.71 14.09
C ASP A 20 0.73 1.40 13.31
N MET A 21 0.77 1.44 11.97
CA MET A 21 0.50 0.27 11.12
C MET A 21 1.44 -0.90 11.41
N ALA A 22 2.76 -0.67 11.39
CA ALA A 22 3.71 -1.73 11.66
C ALA A 22 3.70 -2.19 13.14
N PRO A 23 3.79 -1.29 14.14
CA PRO A 23 3.79 -1.68 15.55
C PRO A 23 2.51 -2.44 15.99
N LYS A 24 1.33 -2.07 15.48
CA LYS A 24 0.08 -2.75 15.85
C LYS A 24 -0.11 -4.11 15.18
N LEU A 25 0.60 -4.37 14.09
CA LEU A 25 0.56 -5.66 13.40
C LEU A 25 1.65 -6.64 13.86
N GLU A 26 2.69 -6.16 14.58
CA GLU A 26 3.72 -7.02 15.16
C GLU A 26 3.16 -8.13 16.08
N PRO A 27 2.20 -7.88 17.00
CA PRO A 27 1.61 -8.94 17.82
C PRO A 27 0.84 -10.01 17.04
N PHE A 28 0.48 -9.73 15.78
CA PHE A 28 -0.17 -10.69 14.88
C PHE A 28 0.83 -11.48 14.03
N GLY A 29 2.13 -11.35 14.31
CA GLY A 29 3.20 -12.14 13.69
C GLY A 29 3.80 -11.54 12.42
N LEU A 30 3.48 -10.29 12.07
CA LEU A 30 4.13 -9.62 10.93
C LEU A 30 5.58 -9.28 11.27
N THR A 31 6.50 -9.99 10.62
CA THR A 31 7.96 -9.78 10.76
C THR A 31 8.48 -8.82 9.69
N VAL A 32 9.68 -8.25 9.88
CA VAL A 32 10.29 -7.28 8.95
C VAL A 32 10.27 -7.73 7.47
N PRO A 33 10.67 -8.96 7.10
CA PRO A 33 10.68 -9.38 5.70
C PRO A 33 9.29 -9.38 5.05
N MET A 34 8.22 -9.56 5.82
CA MET A 34 6.85 -9.64 5.31
C MET A 34 6.30 -8.30 4.80
N TRP A 35 7.00 -7.19 5.07
CA TRP A 35 6.63 -5.85 4.61
C TRP A 35 7.18 -5.51 3.21
N PHE A 36 7.99 -6.41 2.65
CA PHE A 36 8.63 -6.25 1.36
C PHE A 36 8.22 -7.37 0.43
N CYS A 37 8.08 -7.05 -0.85
CA CYS A 37 7.77 -8.07 -1.83
C CYS A 37 9.02 -8.92 -2.11
N PRO A 38 8.96 -10.26 -2.00
CA PRO A 38 10.14 -11.12 -2.13
C PRO A 38 10.75 -11.11 -3.54
N VAL A 39 9.98 -10.74 -4.56
CA VAL A 39 10.49 -10.58 -5.93
C VAL A 39 10.96 -9.15 -6.25
N ARG A 40 10.82 -8.23 -5.29
CA ARG A 40 11.40 -6.88 -5.29
C ARG A 40 12.42 -6.70 -4.17
N PRO A 41 13.44 -7.60 -4.05
CA PRO A 41 14.34 -7.60 -2.90
C PRO A 41 15.21 -6.34 -2.78
N TRP A 42 15.27 -5.49 -3.81
CA TRP A 42 15.94 -4.20 -3.74
C TRP A 42 15.25 -3.23 -2.77
N GLU A 43 13.94 -3.32 -2.57
CA GLU A 43 13.19 -2.45 -1.64
C GLU A 43 13.71 -2.62 -0.20
N PHE A 44 13.84 -3.86 0.26
CA PHE A 44 14.43 -4.14 1.57
C PHE A 44 15.90 -3.73 1.61
N ARG A 45 16.69 -3.98 0.55
CA ARG A 45 18.11 -3.58 0.53
C ARG A 45 18.29 -2.08 0.62
N ASP A 46 17.45 -1.30 -0.06
CA ASP A 46 17.50 0.16 -0.02
C ASP A 46 17.07 0.69 1.35
N ALA A 47 16.04 0.09 1.94
CA ALA A 47 15.64 0.37 3.32
C ALA A 47 16.76 0.07 4.33
N ASP A 48 17.35 -1.12 4.26
CA ASP A 48 18.43 -1.55 5.14
C ASP A 48 19.68 -0.68 4.97
N LYS A 49 20.04 -0.34 3.72
CA LYS A 49 21.15 0.58 3.42
C LYS A 49 20.92 1.96 4.04
N TRP A 50 19.72 2.52 3.89
CA TRP A 50 19.36 3.80 4.52
C TRP A 50 19.49 3.73 6.04
N PHE A 51 19.03 2.64 6.64
CA PHE A 51 19.01 2.45 8.09
C PHE A 51 20.42 2.30 8.65
N ARG A 52 21.26 1.48 8.02
CA ARG A 52 22.68 1.31 8.39
C ARG A 52 23.45 2.61 8.40
N ALA A 53 23.24 3.46 7.40
CA ALA A 53 23.88 4.77 7.31
C ALA A 53 23.55 5.70 8.49
N ARG A 54 22.44 5.45 9.20
CA ARG A 54 21.95 6.26 10.33
C ARG A 54 22.07 5.56 11.68
N ASN A 55 22.37 4.27 11.70
CA ASN A 55 22.42 3.46 12.91
C ASN A 55 23.77 2.73 13.06
N GLN A 56 24.88 3.43 12.82
CA GLN A 56 26.24 2.93 13.06
C GLN A 56 26.51 1.58 12.37
N GLY A 57 25.97 1.38 11.16
CA GLY A 57 26.17 0.16 10.38
C GLY A 57 25.25 -1.02 10.74
N ARG A 58 24.45 -0.91 11.81
CA ARG A 58 23.43 -1.91 12.16
C ARG A 58 22.23 -1.80 11.19
N GLY A 59 21.79 -2.94 10.66
CA GLY A 59 20.62 -3.02 9.78
C GLY A 59 19.27 -3.04 10.50
N ILE A 60 18.20 -3.11 9.73
CA ILE A 60 16.82 -3.27 10.22
C ILE A 60 16.68 -4.69 10.78
N GLY A 61 16.44 -4.82 12.09
CA GLY A 61 16.30 -6.12 12.75
C GLY A 61 14.97 -6.34 13.47
N THR A 62 14.22 -5.26 13.73
CA THR A 62 12.97 -5.28 14.50
C THR A 62 11.87 -4.49 13.81
N VAL A 63 10.61 -4.70 14.19
CA VAL A 63 9.50 -3.87 13.68
C VAL A 63 9.65 -2.41 14.11
N ALA A 64 10.25 -2.14 15.27
CA ALA A 64 10.59 -0.79 15.68
C ALA A 64 11.59 -0.11 14.72
N ASP A 65 12.60 -0.84 14.26
CA ASP A 65 13.55 -0.34 13.24
C ASP A 65 12.86 -0.09 11.90
N LEU A 66 12.00 -1.03 11.49
CA LEU A 66 11.21 -0.90 10.28
C LEU A 66 10.31 0.34 10.37
N ASN A 67 9.60 0.55 11.47
CA ASN A 67 8.71 1.69 11.61
C ASN A 67 9.48 3.02 11.53
N ARG A 68 10.68 3.09 12.13
CA ARG A 68 11.55 4.27 11.97
C ARG A 68 11.90 4.55 10.50
N TYR A 69 12.11 3.50 9.71
CA TYR A 69 12.29 3.64 8.26
C TYR A 69 10.98 4.10 7.58
N LEU A 70 9.87 3.40 7.77
CA LEU A 70 8.61 3.73 7.08
C LEU A 70 8.14 5.17 7.37
N THR A 71 8.45 5.72 8.55
CA THR A 71 8.06 7.08 8.95
C THR A 71 9.12 8.14 8.69
N TYR A 72 10.35 7.81 8.25
CA TYR A 72 11.46 8.78 8.28
C TYR A 72 11.23 10.03 7.43
N ARG A 73 10.45 9.90 6.34
CA ARG A 73 10.24 10.99 5.37
C ARG A 73 9.30 12.08 5.89
N PHE A 74 8.27 11.70 6.64
CA PHE A 74 7.17 12.60 7.00
C PHE A 74 6.86 12.64 8.50
N GLY A 75 7.17 11.58 9.24
CA GLY A 75 7.04 11.51 10.70
C GLY A 75 5.61 11.36 11.23
N ASN A 76 4.61 11.91 10.55
CA ASN A 76 3.19 11.86 10.94
C ASN A 76 2.37 10.78 10.20
N PHE A 77 2.94 10.14 9.19
CA PHE A 77 2.42 8.93 8.54
C PHE A 77 3.60 8.07 8.04
N ALA A 78 3.29 6.82 7.71
CA ALA A 78 4.23 5.84 7.18
C ALA A 78 4.00 5.63 5.68
N LEU A 79 5.07 5.38 4.93
CA LEU A 79 5.00 4.95 3.53
C LEU A 79 5.26 3.45 3.43
N LEU A 80 4.37 2.72 2.77
CA LEU A 80 4.58 1.31 2.44
C LEU A 80 5.14 1.13 1.03
N GLU A 81 5.81 0.00 0.80
CA GLU A 81 6.18 -0.50 -0.55
C GLU A 81 5.05 -1.31 -1.21
N HIS A 82 3.82 -1.09 -0.72
CA HIS A 82 2.58 -1.76 -1.10
C HIS A 82 1.43 -0.75 -1.06
N ASP A 83 0.41 -0.96 -1.89
CA ASP A 83 -0.81 -0.18 -1.83
C ASP A 83 -1.79 -0.83 -0.83
N TRP A 84 -2.17 -0.08 0.21
CA TRP A 84 -3.08 -0.57 1.26
C TRP A 84 -4.50 -0.07 1.02
N TRP A 85 -5.37 -1.02 0.68
CA TRP A 85 -6.71 -0.74 0.16
C TRP A 85 -7.81 -0.75 1.22
N VAL A 86 -7.55 -1.28 2.42
CA VAL A 86 -8.54 -1.30 3.50
C VAL A 86 -8.89 0.15 3.90
N PRO A 87 -10.17 0.56 3.82
CA PRO A 87 -10.58 1.92 4.16
C PRO A 87 -10.30 2.27 5.62
N ARG A 88 -9.59 3.37 5.84
CA ARG A 88 -9.24 3.92 7.17
C ARG A 88 -9.79 5.34 7.32
N THR A 89 -10.03 5.74 8.56
CA THR A 89 -10.45 7.11 8.85
C THR A 89 -9.28 8.07 8.68
N LEU A 90 -9.60 9.29 8.25
CA LEU A 90 -8.67 10.41 8.19
C LEU A 90 -9.05 11.44 9.26
N ASP A 91 -8.04 11.98 9.95
CA ASP A 91 -8.19 13.03 10.96
C ASP A 91 -9.19 12.69 12.07
N LYS A 92 -9.29 11.42 12.47
CA LYS A 92 -10.28 10.89 13.42
C LYS A 92 -11.74 11.13 13.00
N ASN A 93 -11.98 11.40 11.73
CA ASN A 93 -13.31 11.69 11.21
C ASN A 93 -13.92 10.42 10.56
N PRO A 94 -14.98 9.83 11.14
CA PRO A 94 -15.60 8.61 10.62
C PRO A 94 -16.25 8.79 9.24
N ASN A 95 -16.53 10.04 8.83
CA ASN A 95 -17.09 10.36 7.53
C ASN A 95 -16.02 10.59 6.45
N LYS A 96 -14.73 10.62 6.81
CA LYS A 96 -13.62 10.71 5.87
C LYS A 96 -12.88 9.38 5.84
N LEU A 97 -13.29 8.51 4.92
CA LEU A 97 -12.63 7.23 4.69
C LEU A 97 -11.73 7.29 3.46
N PHE A 98 -10.57 6.66 3.55
CA PHE A 98 -9.64 6.51 2.43
C PHE A 98 -9.02 5.10 2.39
N PRO A 99 -8.90 4.46 1.21
CA PRO A 99 -9.52 4.87 -0.04
C PRO A 99 -11.05 4.66 0.02
N SER A 100 -11.81 5.50 -0.70
CA SER A 100 -13.27 5.42 -0.74
C SER A 100 -13.83 6.09 -2.00
N PRO A 101 -14.82 5.49 -2.68
CA PRO A 101 -15.53 6.12 -3.80
C PRO A 101 -16.21 7.45 -3.44
N GLY A 102 -16.50 7.65 -2.15
CA GLY A 102 -17.15 8.86 -1.65
C GLY A 102 -16.20 10.00 -1.27
N LEU A 103 -14.88 9.81 -1.35
CA LEU A 103 -13.92 10.82 -0.92
C LEU A 103 -13.65 11.85 -2.03
N PRO A 104 -13.95 13.15 -1.81
CA PRO A 104 -13.69 14.19 -2.80
C PRO A 104 -12.21 14.29 -3.19
N GLY A 105 -11.93 14.64 -4.45
CA GLY A 105 -10.57 14.78 -4.96
C GLY A 105 -9.91 13.47 -5.41
N THR A 106 -10.61 12.34 -5.26
CA THR A 106 -10.16 11.02 -5.73
C THR A 106 -11.13 10.41 -6.72
N VAL A 107 -10.68 9.37 -7.42
CA VAL A 107 -11.46 8.60 -8.38
C VAL A 107 -11.17 7.14 -8.14
N THR A 108 -12.21 6.34 -8.01
CA THR A 108 -12.10 4.88 -7.85
C THR A 108 -12.61 4.20 -9.10
N ARG A 109 -12.12 2.98 -9.37
CA ARG A 109 -12.60 2.15 -10.49
C ARG A 109 -14.07 1.79 -10.36
N THR A 110 -14.48 1.41 -9.14
CA THR A 110 -15.83 0.94 -8.82
C THR A 110 -16.46 1.83 -7.74
N LYS A 111 -17.78 1.74 -7.60
CA LYS A 111 -18.53 2.41 -6.52
C LYS A 111 -18.65 1.57 -5.25
N ASP A 112 -18.27 0.29 -5.31
CA ASP A 112 -18.43 -0.65 -4.19
C ASP A 112 -17.36 -0.44 -3.11
N GLY A 113 -16.27 0.26 -3.43
CA GLY A 113 -15.17 0.52 -2.51
C GLY A 113 -14.35 -0.74 -2.22
N TRP A 114 -13.78 -0.80 -1.02
CA TRP A 114 -12.92 -1.90 -0.58
C TRP A 114 -13.42 -2.48 0.75
N PRO A 115 -13.13 -3.77 1.02
CA PRO A 115 -13.59 -4.41 2.24
C PRO A 115 -12.97 -3.78 3.48
N ARG A 116 -13.78 -3.66 4.53
CA ARG A 116 -13.40 -3.30 5.91
C ARG A 116 -13.49 -4.51 6.83
N ARG A 117 -14.22 -5.54 6.43
CA ARG A 117 -14.46 -6.79 7.16
C ARG A 117 -14.38 -7.98 6.22
N LEU A 118 -14.20 -9.18 6.79
CA LEU A 118 -14.08 -10.42 6.02
C LEU A 118 -15.41 -10.82 5.38
N GLU A 119 -16.52 -10.38 5.99
CA GLU A 119 -17.88 -10.69 5.58
C GLU A 119 -18.44 -9.70 4.54
N ASP A 120 -17.69 -8.64 4.19
CA ASP A 120 -18.16 -7.68 3.19
C ASP A 120 -18.29 -8.37 1.82
N PRO A 121 -19.35 -8.11 1.03
CA PRO A 121 -19.53 -8.76 -0.28
C PRO A 121 -18.36 -8.57 -1.26
N VAL A 122 -17.60 -7.49 -1.08
CA VAL A 122 -16.42 -7.16 -1.88
C VAL A 122 -15.13 -7.85 -1.40
N ALA A 123 -15.16 -8.59 -0.29
CA ALA A 123 -13.99 -9.23 0.33
C ALA A 123 -13.20 -10.17 -0.60
N SER A 124 -13.91 -10.85 -1.51
CA SER A 124 -13.32 -11.75 -2.52
C SER A 124 -13.12 -11.08 -3.89
N ILE A 125 -13.57 -9.83 -4.06
CA ILE A 125 -13.61 -9.15 -5.36
C ILE A 125 -12.60 -7.99 -5.42
N GLN A 126 -12.40 -7.30 -4.30
CA GLN A 126 -11.50 -6.15 -4.19
C GLN A 126 -10.30 -6.52 -3.31
N PRO A 127 -9.07 -6.19 -3.73
CA PRO A 127 -7.88 -6.51 -2.95
C PRO A 127 -7.85 -5.70 -1.65
N ILE A 128 -7.20 -6.24 -0.61
CA ILE A 128 -6.88 -5.50 0.62
C ILE A 128 -5.47 -4.91 0.60
N ILE A 129 -4.57 -5.54 -0.17
CA ILE A 129 -3.21 -5.07 -0.40
C ILE A 129 -2.74 -5.55 -1.78
N THR A 130 -1.98 -4.71 -2.48
CA THR A 130 -1.28 -5.06 -3.72
C THR A 130 0.19 -4.67 -3.62
N ASP A 131 1.04 -5.26 -4.47
CA ASP A 131 2.37 -4.66 -4.71
C ASP A 131 2.18 -3.22 -5.15
N LEU A 132 3.02 -2.31 -4.62
CA LEU A 132 2.99 -0.92 -5.05
C LEU A 132 3.10 -0.87 -6.58
N THR A 133 2.07 -0.36 -7.22
CA THR A 133 2.02 -0.21 -8.66
C THR A 133 1.29 1.07 -9.03
N ALA A 134 2.02 2.01 -9.62
CA ALA A 134 1.51 3.36 -9.84
C ALA A 134 1.99 3.95 -11.17
N ALA A 135 1.28 4.97 -11.65
CA ALA A 135 1.69 5.81 -12.78
C ALA A 135 1.47 7.28 -12.44
N GLU A 136 2.42 8.13 -12.85
CA GLU A 136 2.28 9.57 -12.74
C GLU A 136 1.18 10.09 -13.67
N GLY A 137 0.32 10.93 -13.11
CA GLY A 137 -0.89 11.48 -13.72
C GLY A 137 -2.18 11.00 -13.03
N MET A 138 -3.23 11.80 -13.13
CA MET A 138 -4.57 11.44 -12.67
C MET A 138 -5.36 10.76 -13.80
N ARG A 139 -6.08 9.67 -13.50
CA ARG A 139 -6.86 8.89 -14.48
C ARG A 139 -6.02 8.39 -15.66
N VAL A 140 -4.77 8.00 -15.38
CA VAL A 140 -3.93 7.36 -16.39
C VAL A 140 -4.60 6.09 -16.86
N THR A 141 -4.63 5.86 -18.17
CA THR A 141 -5.15 4.61 -18.76
C THR A 141 -4.03 3.74 -19.30
N ASN A 142 -2.91 4.34 -19.71
CA ASN A 142 -1.80 3.61 -20.32
C ASN A 142 -0.89 2.96 -19.27
N ILE A 143 -1.06 1.65 -19.07
CA ILE A 143 -0.24 0.80 -18.19
C ILE A 143 1.26 0.74 -18.57
N ALA A 144 1.66 1.25 -19.74
CA ALA A 144 3.09 1.41 -20.10
C ALA A 144 3.80 2.51 -19.31
N LYS A 145 3.05 3.42 -18.67
CA LYS A 145 3.60 4.46 -17.78
C LYS A 145 3.77 3.99 -16.33
N ALA A 146 3.36 2.76 -16.03
CA ALA A 146 3.36 2.24 -14.69
C ALA A 146 4.78 1.86 -14.23
N TYR A 147 5.07 2.09 -12.96
CA TYR A 147 6.24 1.62 -12.23
C TYR A 147 5.80 0.79 -11.02
N GLY A 148 6.75 0.08 -10.41
CA GLY A 148 6.48 -0.87 -9.34
C GLY A 148 6.04 -2.23 -9.88
N GLY A 149 5.23 -2.95 -9.11
CA GLY A 149 4.80 -4.31 -9.41
C GLY A 149 5.96 -5.26 -9.72
N HIS A 150 5.66 -6.41 -10.29
CA HIS A 150 6.67 -7.32 -10.80
C HIS A 150 7.09 -6.86 -12.19
N SER A 151 8.29 -6.29 -12.29
CA SER A 151 8.81 -5.73 -13.54
C SER A 151 9.95 -6.56 -14.11
N ARG A 152 10.00 -6.63 -15.45
CA ARG A 152 11.15 -7.17 -16.20
C ARG A 152 11.63 -6.10 -17.18
N GLY A 153 12.87 -5.64 -16.97
CA GLY A 153 13.35 -4.42 -17.62
C GLY A 153 12.51 -3.23 -17.19
N ASN A 154 12.08 -2.40 -18.15
CA ASN A 154 11.29 -1.19 -17.88
C ASN A 154 9.77 -1.41 -17.97
N PHE A 155 9.29 -2.66 -17.90
CA PHE A 155 7.88 -2.99 -18.07
C PHE A 155 7.35 -3.85 -16.92
N ILE A 156 6.22 -3.43 -16.34
CA ILE A 156 5.44 -4.25 -15.41
C ILE A 156 4.85 -5.45 -16.14
N GLU A 157 5.03 -6.64 -15.57
CA GLU A 157 4.49 -7.91 -16.07
C GLU A 157 3.29 -8.40 -15.27
N SER A 158 3.31 -8.15 -13.96
CA SER A 158 2.24 -8.57 -13.06
C SER A 158 2.29 -7.80 -11.73
N VAL A 159 1.29 -8.03 -10.91
CA VAL A 159 1.13 -7.47 -9.57
C VAL A 159 0.48 -8.55 -8.70
N ASN A 160 0.98 -8.78 -7.49
CA ASN A 160 0.27 -9.62 -6.54
C ASN A 160 -0.83 -8.80 -5.85
N ALA A 161 -1.99 -9.43 -5.70
CA ALA A 161 -3.15 -8.89 -5.01
C ALA A 161 -3.62 -9.91 -3.97
N ALA A 162 -3.62 -9.51 -2.70
CA ALA A 162 -4.20 -10.33 -1.64
C ALA A 162 -5.61 -9.84 -1.31
N TYR A 163 -6.50 -10.79 -1.04
CA TYR A 163 -7.92 -10.57 -0.79
C TYR A 163 -8.24 -10.91 0.67
N ALA A 164 -9.36 -10.37 1.16
CA ALA A 164 -9.78 -10.58 2.55
C ALA A 164 -10.17 -12.03 2.83
N ASP A 165 -10.53 -12.81 1.80
CA ASP A 165 -10.82 -14.25 1.90
C ASP A 165 -9.55 -15.13 2.04
N GLY A 166 -8.36 -14.52 2.09
CA GLY A 166 -7.07 -15.22 2.23
C GLY A 166 -6.43 -15.65 0.92
N ARG A 167 -7.07 -15.44 -0.23
CA ARG A 167 -6.48 -15.71 -1.54
C ARG A 167 -5.44 -14.65 -1.89
N VAL A 168 -4.40 -15.09 -2.58
CA VAL A 168 -3.43 -14.23 -3.28
C VAL A 168 -3.46 -14.58 -4.76
N GLU A 169 -3.59 -13.57 -5.61
CA GLU A 169 -3.50 -13.71 -7.06
C GLU A 169 -2.35 -12.90 -7.63
N THR A 170 -1.60 -13.51 -8.56
CA THR A 170 -0.71 -12.77 -9.46
C THR A 170 -1.52 -12.32 -10.67
N ILE A 171 -1.86 -11.03 -10.72
CA ILE A 171 -2.63 -10.45 -11.81
C ILE A 171 -1.66 -10.07 -12.94
N PRO A 172 -1.76 -10.69 -14.13
CA PRO A 172 -0.88 -10.35 -15.23
C PRO A 172 -1.25 -8.99 -15.82
N ARG A 173 -0.27 -8.27 -16.39
CA ARG A 173 -0.42 -6.97 -17.05
C ARG A 173 -1.67 -6.83 -17.92
N LYS A 174 -2.00 -7.87 -18.68
CA LYS A 174 -3.16 -7.90 -19.60
C LYS A 174 -4.53 -7.86 -18.90
N ARG A 175 -4.58 -8.18 -17.61
CA ARG A 175 -5.78 -8.16 -16.74
C ARG A 175 -5.76 -6.99 -15.77
N MET A 176 -4.74 -6.14 -15.84
CA MET A 176 -4.60 -5.03 -14.92
C MET A 176 -5.58 -3.89 -15.28
N GLU A 177 -6.53 -3.61 -14.39
CA GLU A 177 -7.30 -2.37 -14.29
C GLU A 177 -6.86 -1.50 -13.10
N TRP A 178 -6.64 -0.20 -13.33
CA TRP A 178 -6.36 0.80 -12.29
C TRP A 178 -7.50 0.88 -11.27
N GLN A 179 -7.19 0.89 -9.97
CA GLN A 179 -8.19 0.87 -8.89
C GLN A 179 -8.50 2.26 -8.34
N HIS A 180 -7.52 3.16 -8.31
CA HIS A 180 -7.65 4.48 -7.68
C HIS A 180 -6.83 5.55 -8.41
N SER A 181 -7.28 6.80 -8.38
CA SER A 181 -6.50 7.97 -8.81
C SER A 181 -6.73 9.14 -7.86
N GLY A 182 -5.66 9.82 -7.46
CA GLY A 182 -5.68 10.98 -6.59
C GLY A 182 -4.31 11.65 -6.59
N ASN A 183 -4.27 12.95 -6.31
CA ASN A 183 -3.01 13.70 -6.11
C ASN A 183 -1.93 13.40 -7.17
N TRP A 184 -2.28 13.62 -8.43
CA TRP A 184 -1.38 13.45 -9.59
C TRP A 184 -0.85 12.03 -9.80
N THR A 185 -1.44 11.01 -9.17
CA THR A 185 -1.00 9.62 -9.32
C THR A 185 -2.19 8.69 -9.52
N THR A 186 -2.00 7.64 -10.32
CA THR A 186 -2.96 6.56 -10.56
C THR A 186 -2.36 5.26 -10.05
N TYR A 187 -3.15 4.46 -9.34
CA TYR A 187 -2.74 3.29 -8.58
C TYR A 187 -3.50 2.05 -9.01
N TYR A 188 -2.83 0.91 -8.91
CA TYR A 188 -3.35 -0.41 -9.17
C TYR A 188 -3.64 -1.19 -7.88
#